data_AF-A0AA88R8H9-F1
#
_entry.id   AF-A0AA88R8H9-F1
#
_cell.length_a   1.000
_cell.length_b   1.000
_cell.length_c   1.000
_cell.angle_alpha   90.00
_cell.angle_beta   90.00
_cell.angle_gamma   90.00
#
_symmetry.space_group_name_H-M   'P 1'
#
loop_
_entity.id
_entity.type
_entity.pdbx_description
1 polymer ?
#
loop_
_entity_poly.entity_id
_entity_poly.type
_entity_poly.pdbx_seq_one_letter_code
_entity_poly.pdbx_strand_id
1 'polypeptide(L)'
;MKCVGLQYLEAIRKLKASGFQLIKTVYLSFVLDEEISDHNGAEKFANSNTFAQMNVGIVLDEREIEDMHERHKYRTAPQTNLNH
;
A
#
# COMPACT_ATOMS: atom_id res chain seq x y z
N MET A 1 0.99 9.31 -4.41
CA MET A 1 2.04 9.33 -3.35
C MET A 1 3.50 9.05 -3.79
N LYS A 2 4.52 9.78 -3.27
CA LYS A 2 5.96 9.56 -3.61
C LYS A 2 6.75 8.66 -2.65
N CYS A 3 6.44 8.68 -1.35
CA CYS A 3 7.18 7.92 -0.33
C CYS A 3 6.90 6.42 -0.38
N VAL A 4 5.65 6.03 -0.69
CA VAL A 4 5.22 4.62 -0.75
C VAL A 4 5.94 3.86 -1.86
N GLY A 5 6.06 4.46 -3.05
CA GLY A 5 6.80 3.86 -4.16
C GLY A 5 8.27 3.59 -3.83
N LEU A 6 8.94 4.52 -3.12
CA LEU A 6 10.31 4.33 -2.68
C LEU A 6 10.43 3.22 -1.62
N GLN A 7 9.47 3.09 -0.71
CA GLN A 7 9.44 2.01 0.28
C GLN A 7 9.33 0.64 -0.38
N TYR A 8 8.46 0.49 -1.40
CA TYR A 8 8.37 -0.75 -2.16
C TYR A 8 9.69 -1.08 -2.88
N LEU A 9 10.35 -0.09 -3.49
CA LEU A 9 11.62 -0.29 -4.16
C LEU A 9 12.72 -0.77 -3.19
N GLU A 10 12.86 -0.12 -2.04
CA GLU A 10 13.85 -0.49 -1.03
C GLU A 10 13.56 -1.86 -0.40
N ALA A 11 12.29 -2.20 -0.18
CA ALA A 11 11.91 -3.52 0.32
C ALA A 11 12.28 -4.63 -0.67
N ILE A 12 11.92 -4.47 -1.95
CA ILE A 12 12.27 -5.42 -3.01
C ILE A 12 13.80 -5.55 -3.14
N ARG A 13 14.52 -4.43 -3.07
CA ARG A 13 15.99 -4.43 -3.13
C ARG A 13 16.60 -5.25 -1.99
N LYS A 14 16.13 -5.06 -0.76
CA LYS A 14 16.60 -5.82 0.42
C LYS A 14 16.29 -7.32 0.31
N LEU A 15 15.10 -7.69 -0.16
CA LEU A 15 14.71 -9.09 -0.36
C LEU A 15 15.58 -9.79 -1.41
N LYS A 16 15.84 -9.12 -2.54
CA LYS A 16 16.76 -9.65 -3.56
C LYS A 16 18.18 -9.80 -3.03
N ALA A 17 18.68 -8.81 -2.30
CA ALA A 17 20.02 -8.85 -1.70
C ALA A 17 20.19 -9.95 -0.65
N SER A 18 19.12 -10.35 0.04
CA SER A 18 19.15 -11.46 1.01
C SER A 18 19.05 -12.85 0.36
N GLY A 19 18.98 -12.94 -0.97
CA GLY A 19 18.80 -14.21 -1.69
C GLY A 19 17.38 -14.79 -1.58
N PHE A 20 16.40 -14.01 -1.13
CA PHE A 20 15.02 -14.48 -0.99
C PHE A 20 14.39 -14.66 -2.38
N GLN A 21 13.89 -15.86 -2.67
CA GLN A 21 13.13 -16.14 -3.88
C GLN A 21 11.63 -16.01 -3.60
N LEU A 22 11.00 -15.05 -4.28
CA LEU A 22 9.56 -14.88 -4.24
C LEU A 22 8.87 -16.05 -4.95
N ILE A 23 7.86 -16.62 -4.29
CA ILE A 23 7.03 -17.71 -4.84
C ILE A 23 6.10 -17.17 -5.96
N LYS A 24 5.80 -15.87 -5.92
CA LYS A 24 4.93 -15.18 -6.87
C LYS A 24 5.67 -14.00 -7.48
N THR A 25 5.39 -13.71 -8.74
CA THR A 25 5.93 -12.52 -9.40
C THR A 25 5.37 -11.26 -8.76
N VAL A 26 6.26 -10.31 -8.45
CA VAL A 26 5.88 -8.98 -7.97
C VAL A 26 6.15 -7.99 -9.09
N TYR A 27 5.10 -7.29 -9.52
CA TYR A 27 5.19 -6.20 -10.48
C TYR A 27 5.09 -4.88 -9.73
N LEU A 28 6.02 -3.96 -9.99
CA LEU A 28 5.98 -2.60 -9.47
C LEU A 28 5.61 -1.65 -10.62
N SER A 29 4.43 -1.05 -10.55
CA SER A 29 3.93 -0.11 -11.56
C SER A 29 3.94 1.31 -10.99
N PHE A 30 4.49 2.25 -11.75
CA PHE A 30 4.41 3.67 -11.47
C PHE A 30 3.53 4.29 -12.55
N VAL A 31 2.28 4.56 -12.20
CA VAL A 31 1.33 5.18 -13.12
C VAL A 31 1.44 6.69 -12.95
N LEU A 32 1.67 7.39 -14.06
CA LEU A 32 1.55 8.84 -14.10
C LEU A 32 0.06 9.17 -14.16
N ASP A 33 -0.34 10.21 -13.44
CA ASP A 33 -1.67 10.82 -13.56
C ASP A 33 -2.82 10.05 -12.88
N GLU A 34 -2.70 9.85 -11.57
CA GLU A 34 -3.80 9.37 -10.70
C GLU A 34 -4.76 10.50 -10.29
N GLU A 35 -4.28 11.75 -10.25
CA GLU A 35 -4.97 12.91 -9.68
C GLU A 35 -5.75 13.75 -10.72
N ILE A 36 -5.61 13.44 -12.00
CA ILE A 36 -6.38 14.09 -13.07
C ILE A 36 -7.31 13.03 -13.66
N SER A 37 -8.61 13.29 -13.60
CA SER A 37 -9.70 12.40 -13.98
C SER A 37 -9.79 12.12 -15.49
N ASP A 38 -8.67 11.95 -16.17
CA ASP A 38 -8.65 11.40 -17.51
C ASP A 38 -8.50 9.89 -17.38
N HIS A 39 -9.38 9.12 -18.03
CA HIS A 39 -9.40 7.66 -18.08
C HIS A 39 -8.18 7.06 -18.79
N ASN A 40 -7.02 7.73 -18.73
CA ASN A 40 -5.78 7.46 -19.44
C ASN A 40 -4.68 6.81 -18.60
N GLY A 41 -4.86 6.72 -17.27
CA GLY A 41 -3.88 6.15 -16.35
C GLY A 41 -4.11 4.67 -16.05
N ALA A 42 -4.31 4.37 -14.76
CA ALA A 42 -4.38 3.01 -14.23
C ALA A 42 -5.53 2.19 -14.84
N GLU A 43 -6.64 2.84 -15.18
CA GLU A 43 -7.80 2.21 -15.79
C GLU A 43 -7.51 1.64 -17.19
N LYS A 44 -6.82 2.39 -18.06
CA LYS A 44 -6.40 1.86 -19.38
C LYS A 44 -5.43 0.72 -19.24
N PHE A 45 -4.51 0.82 -18.28
CA PHE A 45 -3.57 -0.26 -18.01
C PHE A 45 -4.30 -1.51 -17.53
N ALA A 46 -5.24 -1.38 -16.60
CA ALA A 46 -6.06 -2.50 -16.10
C ALA A 46 -6.86 -3.19 -17.21
N ASN A 47 -7.36 -2.42 -18.18
CA ASN A 47 -8.10 -2.93 -19.35
C ASN A 47 -7.20 -3.46 -20.48
N SER A 48 -5.87 -3.40 -20.33
CA SER A 48 -4.94 -3.84 -21.38
C SER A 48 -4.70 -5.36 -21.37
N ASN A 49 -4.39 -5.92 -22.55
CA ASN A 49 -3.94 -7.30 -22.67
C ASN A 49 -2.66 -7.58 -21.86
N THR A 50 -1.82 -6.56 -21.66
CA THR A 50 -0.61 -6.66 -20.83
C THR A 50 -0.96 -6.98 -19.39
N PHE A 51 -1.91 -6.26 -18.79
CA PHE A 51 -2.34 -6.50 -17.41
C PHE A 51 -3.00 -7.87 -17.26
N ALA A 52 -3.81 -8.29 -18.23
CA ALA A 52 -4.42 -9.63 -18.23
C ALA A 52 -3.35 -10.75 -18.24
N GLN A 53 -2.28 -10.59 -19.02
CA GLN A 53 -1.18 -11.57 -19.08
C GLN A 53 -0.32 -11.62 -17.82
N MET A 54 -0.28 -10.53 -17.03
CA MET A 54 0.45 -10.50 -15.75
C MET A 54 -0.17 -11.41 -14.69
N ASN A 55 -1.43 -11.84 -14.87
CA ASN A 55 -2.15 -12.73 -13.94
C ASN A 55 -2.11 -12.21 -12.48
N VAL A 56 -2.40 -10.90 -12.32
CA VAL A 56 -2.34 -10.21 -11.03
C VAL A 56 -3.51 -10.66 -10.15
N GLY A 57 -3.21 -11.22 -8.97
CA GLY A 57 -4.22 -11.64 -8.00
C GLY A 57 -4.46 -10.66 -6.85
N ILE A 58 -3.49 -9.78 -6.57
CA ILE A 58 -3.54 -8.80 -5.47
C ILE A 58 -2.89 -7.51 -5.94
N VAL A 59 -3.52 -6.37 -5.66
CA VAL A 59 -3.00 -5.02 -5.90
C VAL A 59 -2.91 -4.30 -4.55
N LEU A 60 -1.81 -3.59 -4.33
CA LEU A 60 -1.61 -2.74 -3.16
C LEU A 60 -1.47 -1.31 -3.65
N ASP A 61 -2.33 -0.42 -3.17
CA ASP A 61 -2.29 1.00 -3.47
C ASP A 61 -2.23 1.81 -2.17
N GLU A 62 -2.14 3.13 -2.31
CA GLU A 62 -2.00 4.04 -1.19
C GLU A 62 -3.05 3.90 -0.09
N ARG A 63 -2.65 4.29 1.14
CA ARG A 63 -3.57 4.42 2.27
C ARG A 63 -3.80 5.90 2.52
N GLU A 64 -5.03 6.36 2.35
CA GLU A 64 -5.49 7.57 3.04
C GLU A 64 -5.58 7.25 4.54
N ILE A 65 -4.89 8.02 5.37
CA ILE A 65 -5.15 8.00 6.80
C ILE A 65 -6.41 8.84 7.01
N GLU A 66 -7.53 8.19 7.28
CA GLU A 66 -8.68 8.87 7.87
C GLU A 66 -8.26 9.39 9.26
N ASP A 67 -8.53 10.66 9.50
CA ASP A 67 -7.98 11.47 10.58
C ASP A 67 -7.94 10.74 11.95
N MET A 68 -6.76 10.75 12.57
CA MET A 68 -6.47 10.17 13.88
C MET A 68 -7.09 10.95 15.06
N HIS A 69 -8.18 11.70 14.87
CA HIS A 69 -8.74 12.56 15.91
C HIS A 69 -9.59 11.83 16.98
N GLU A 70 -9.96 10.56 16.80
CA GLU A 70 -10.79 9.82 17.79
C GLU A 70 -9.99 8.89 18.74
N ARG A 71 -8.68 8.72 18.57
CA ARG A 71 -7.89 7.81 19.46
C ARG A 71 -7.63 8.34 20.88
N HIS A 72 -8.07 9.55 21.22
CA HIS A 72 -7.95 10.10 22.58
C HIS A 72 -9.16 9.82 23.49
N LYS A 73 -10.26 9.25 23.00
CA LYS A 73 -11.44 8.99 23.86
C LYS A 73 -11.38 7.70 24.69
N TYR A 74 -10.49 6.76 24.39
CA TYR A 74 -10.45 5.46 25.08
C TYR A 74 -9.21 5.21 25.93
N ARG A 75 -8.33 6.20 26.12
CA ARG A 75 -7.14 6.08 26.97
C ARG A 75 -7.26 6.88 28.27
N THR A 76 -8.34 6.65 29.03
CA THR A 76 -8.38 6.83 30.49
C THR A 76 -9.58 6.07 31.07
N ALA A 77 -9.49 4.73 31.10
CA ALA A 77 -10.16 4.03 32.20
C ALA A 77 -9.25 4.20 33.43
N PRO A 78 -9.67 4.90 34.49
CA PRO A 78 -8.87 4.97 35.69
C PRO A 78 -8.78 3.57 36.31
N GLN A 79 -7.59 2.99 36.32
CA GLN A 79 -7.23 2.04 37.36
C GLN A 79 -7.20 2.79 38.70
N THR A 80 -7.54 2.07 39.78
CA THR A 80 -7.58 2.47 41.21
C THR A 80 -8.92 3.07 41.65
N ASN A 81 -9.65 2.51 42.64
CA ASN A 81 -9.21 2.07 43.96
C ASN A 81 -9.80 0.72 44.42
N LEU A 82 -8.92 -0.24 44.70
CA LEU A 82 -9.10 -1.17 45.82
C LEU A 82 -8.46 -0.48 47.02
N ASN A 83 -9.24 -0.14 48.05
CA ASN A 83 -8.82 -0.06 49.46
C ASN A 83 -10.01 0.27 50.37
N HIS A 84 -10.20 -0.60 51.36
CA HIS A 84 -11.13 -0.61 52.51
C HIS A 84 -12.55 -1.10 52.29
#